data_AF-A0A7W4EVL0-F1
#
_entry.id   AF-A0A7W4EVL0-F1
#
_cell.length_a   1.000
_cell.length_b   1.000
_cell.length_c   1.000
_cell.angle_alpha   90.00
_cell.angle_beta   90.00
_cell.angle_gamma   90.00
#
_symmetry.space_group_name_H-M   'P 1'
#
loop_
_entity.id
_entity.type
_entity.pdbx_description
1 polymer ?
#
loop_
_entity_poly.entity_id
_entity_poly.type
_entity_poly.pdbx_seq_one_letter_code
_entity_poly.pdbx_strand_id
1 'polypeptide(L)'
;MHTLAESSSSSPWGVVLRIILLLAMAGGVGVLLVQHNVNPSMAQVGNRPLPERCEQPYCPDTVWFAGERVPLELVDVRESLDWELCVAANWHSHILLMLKRSARIFPVIEPLLRAQGIPDDFKYLAAAESSLNPRATSPAKAVGTWQILEGTARDYGLVVNADVDERYHLEKSTLAVCNYLKKSRMAHGSWTMAAAAYNIGHGGAGRQMAQQAQQSYYDLYLNVETGRYVFRIIALKLIMEHPERYGFYLHERDKYQPLPSREIVVDSTINDLSSWAQCQGTNFKMVKWLNPWLRSSSLHIDSGRTYRVKILTLQERNAVYTAGKK
;
A
#
# COMPACT_ATOMS: atom_id res chain seq x y z
N MET A 1 14.43 -43.86 -56.47
CA MET A 1 15.28 -43.23 -55.43
C MET A 1 14.44 -42.17 -54.73
N HIS A 2 14.32 -42.34 -53.41
CA HIS A 2 13.85 -41.38 -52.39
C HIS A 2 12.41 -40.83 -52.43
N THR A 3 11.58 -41.52 -51.65
CA THR A 3 10.45 -41.06 -50.83
C THR A 3 10.81 -39.88 -49.90
N LEU A 4 9.92 -38.87 -49.83
CA LEU A 4 9.70 -37.92 -48.73
C LEU A 4 8.19 -37.60 -48.78
N ALA A 5 7.29 -38.03 -47.89
CA ALA A 5 7.16 -37.76 -46.46
C ALA A 5 6.96 -36.26 -46.13
N GLU A 6 5.78 -35.73 -46.43
CA GLU A 6 5.28 -34.49 -45.84
C GLU A 6 4.64 -34.78 -44.47
N SER A 7 5.31 -34.33 -43.41
CA SER A 7 4.76 -34.19 -42.07
C SER A 7 4.92 -32.74 -41.64
N SER A 8 3.83 -31.98 -41.57
CA SER A 8 3.80 -30.65 -40.95
C SER A 8 2.78 -30.64 -39.81
N SER A 9 3.28 -30.97 -38.62
CA SER A 9 2.60 -30.79 -37.35
C SER A 9 2.52 -29.30 -37.01
N SER A 10 1.36 -28.69 -37.21
CA SER A 10 1.05 -27.37 -36.67
C SER A 10 0.40 -27.51 -35.29
N SER A 11 0.97 -26.79 -34.32
CA SER A 11 0.64 -26.84 -32.88
C SER A 11 -0.79 -26.37 -32.57
N PRO A 12 -1.55 -27.03 -31.68
CA PRO A 12 -2.99 -26.85 -31.51
C PRO A 12 -3.40 -25.77 -30.50
N TRP A 13 -2.56 -24.76 -30.23
CA TRP A 13 -2.86 -23.70 -29.26
C TRP A 13 -3.37 -22.37 -29.87
N GLY A 14 -3.50 -22.30 -31.20
CA GLY A 14 -3.85 -21.06 -31.91
C GLY A 14 -5.33 -20.83 -32.24
N VAL A 15 -6.24 -21.79 -31.98
CA VAL A 15 -7.65 -21.72 -32.46
C VAL A 15 -8.69 -21.76 -31.33
N VAL A 16 -8.30 -22.08 -30.09
CA VAL A 16 -9.23 -22.22 -28.95
C VAL A 16 -9.68 -20.88 -28.35
N LEU A 17 -9.11 -19.74 -28.77
CA LEU A 17 -9.48 -18.42 -28.21
C LEU A 17 -10.36 -17.54 -29.12
N ARG A 18 -10.93 -18.09 -30.21
CA ARG A 18 -11.79 -17.33 -31.15
C ARG A 18 -13.20 -17.90 -31.37
N ILE A 19 -13.64 -18.85 -30.54
CA ILE A 19 -15.03 -19.41 -30.57
C ILE A 19 -15.62 -19.44 -29.15
N ILE A 20 -15.62 -18.30 -28.44
CA ILE A 20 -16.55 -18.01 -27.32
C ILE A 20 -17.24 -16.66 -27.57
N LEU A 21 -17.49 -16.36 -28.84
CA LEU A 21 -18.46 -15.37 -29.27
C LEU A 21 -19.32 -16.04 -30.32
N LEU A 22 -20.62 -16.10 -30.05
CA LEU A 22 -21.70 -16.58 -30.92
C LEU A 22 -21.82 -18.11 -31.00
N LEU A 23 -22.67 -18.68 -30.14
CA LEU A 23 -23.73 -19.67 -30.46
C LEU A 23 -24.31 -20.24 -29.14
N ALA A 24 -25.17 -19.48 -28.47
CA ALA A 24 -26.09 -20.01 -27.47
C ALA A 24 -27.52 -19.87 -28.02
N MET A 25 -27.86 -20.72 -28.98
CA MET A 25 -29.22 -20.94 -29.47
C MET A 25 -29.41 -22.45 -29.63
N ALA A 26 -30.48 -22.97 -29.05
CA ALA A 26 -30.97 -24.36 -29.03
C ALA A 26 -30.37 -25.27 -27.94
N GLY A 27 -31.11 -25.41 -26.83
CA GLY A 27 -30.88 -26.45 -25.83
C GLY A 27 -31.62 -26.14 -24.52
N GLY A 28 -32.90 -26.49 -24.46
CA GLY A 28 -33.77 -26.20 -23.33
C GLY A 28 -33.29 -26.82 -22.02
N VAL A 29 -33.19 -25.97 -20.99
CA VAL A 29 -33.18 -26.36 -19.59
C VAL A 29 -34.32 -25.60 -18.94
N GLY A 30 -35.35 -26.32 -18.49
CA GLY A 30 -36.45 -25.74 -17.74
C GLY A 30 -35.93 -25.21 -16.40
N VAL A 31 -35.73 -23.90 -16.31
CA VAL A 31 -35.47 -23.21 -15.05
C VAL A 31 -36.81 -23.00 -14.35
N LEU A 32 -37.04 -23.74 -13.27
CA LEU A 32 -38.06 -23.43 -12.27
C LEU A 32 -37.77 -22.02 -11.71
N LEU A 33 -38.55 -21.04 -12.14
CA LEU A 33 -38.50 -19.68 -11.60
C LEU A 33 -39.10 -19.69 -10.19
N VAL A 34 -38.24 -19.85 -9.18
CA VAL A 34 -38.57 -19.42 -7.82
C VAL A 34 -38.66 -17.90 -7.86
N GLN A 35 -39.88 -17.36 -7.83
CA GLN A 35 -40.11 -15.93 -7.63
C GLN A 35 -39.70 -15.59 -6.20
N HIS A 36 -38.41 -15.27 -6.00
CA HIS A 36 -38.02 -14.51 -4.83
C HIS A 36 -38.60 -13.10 -4.98
N ASN A 37 -39.58 -12.76 -4.14
CA ASN A 37 -40.01 -11.39 -3.91
C ASN A 37 -38.82 -10.61 -3.36
N VAL A 38 -38.01 -10.06 -4.26
CA VAL A 38 -37.02 -9.04 -3.92
C VAL A 38 -37.82 -7.83 -3.44
N ASN A 39 -37.67 -7.49 -2.17
CA ASN A 39 -38.25 -6.28 -1.60
C ASN A 39 -37.87 -5.07 -2.48
N PRO A 40 -38.85 -4.31 -3.01
CA PRO A 40 -38.58 -3.20 -3.93
C PRO A 40 -37.94 -1.97 -3.26
N SER A 41 -37.64 -2.01 -1.96
CA SER A 41 -37.03 -0.90 -1.22
C SER A 41 -35.55 -0.64 -1.54
N MET A 42 -34.91 -1.45 -2.39
CA MET A 42 -33.54 -1.18 -2.89
C MET A 42 -33.47 -0.39 -4.20
N ALA A 43 -34.62 0.04 -4.75
CA ALA A 43 -34.70 0.77 -6.02
C ALA A 43 -34.39 2.29 -5.92
N GLN A 44 -33.71 2.75 -4.86
CA GLN A 44 -33.20 4.12 -4.75
C GLN A 44 -31.69 4.17 -4.49
N VAL A 45 -30.92 3.34 -5.19
CA VAL A 45 -29.55 3.77 -5.49
C VAL A 45 -29.70 4.81 -6.61
N GLY A 46 -30.08 6.03 -6.22
CA GLY A 46 -30.18 7.16 -7.13
C GLY A 46 -28.89 7.24 -7.95
N ASN A 47 -29.02 7.49 -9.25
CA ASN A 47 -27.91 7.86 -10.13
C ASN A 47 -26.98 8.78 -9.35
N ARG A 48 -25.83 8.28 -8.88
CA ARG A 48 -24.77 9.15 -8.41
C ARG A 48 -24.23 9.78 -9.68
N PRO A 49 -24.48 11.07 -9.96
CA PRO A 49 -23.88 11.67 -11.12
C PRO A 49 -22.36 11.49 -10.99
N LEU A 50 -21.71 11.12 -12.09
CA LEU A 50 -20.27 11.31 -12.20
C LEU A 50 -19.97 12.79 -11.86
N PRO A 51 -18.81 13.12 -11.28
CA PRO A 51 -18.47 14.50 -10.99
C PRO A 51 -18.79 15.37 -12.21
N GLU A 52 -19.61 16.41 -11.99
CA GLU A 52 -20.22 17.19 -13.07
C GLU A 52 -19.18 17.84 -14.00
N ARG A 53 -17.93 17.96 -13.52
CA ARG A 53 -16.78 18.51 -14.25
C ARG A 53 -15.49 17.79 -13.87
N CYS A 54 -14.65 17.54 -14.87
CA CYS A 54 -13.25 17.17 -14.67
C CYS A 54 -12.44 18.47 -14.80
N GLU A 55 -11.88 18.94 -13.71
CA GLU A 55 -11.11 20.20 -13.66
C GLU A 55 -9.62 19.91 -13.44
N GLN A 56 -8.76 20.82 -13.90
CA GLN A 56 -7.33 20.74 -13.62
C GLN A 56 -7.12 20.81 -12.09
N PRO A 57 -6.44 19.82 -11.48
CA PRO A 57 -6.12 19.88 -10.07
C PRO A 57 -5.27 21.10 -9.74
N TYR A 58 -5.50 21.70 -8.57
CA TYR A 58 -4.72 22.84 -8.12
C TYR A 58 -3.23 22.46 -7.94
N CYS A 59 -2.35 23.10 -8.70
CA CYS A 59 -0.90 23.01 -8.56
C CYS A 59 -0.37 24.28 -7.87
N PRO A 60 0.14 24.20 -6.62
CA PRO A 60 0.65 25.36 -5.89
C PRO A 60 1.89 25.98 -6.54
N ASP A 61 2.10 27.28 -6.37
CA ASP A 61 3.29 27.97 -6.89
C ASP A 61 4.56 27.73 -6.05
N THR A 62 4.41 27.25 -4.82
CA THR A 62 5.54 26.90 -3.95
C THR A 62 5.20 25.64 -3.16
N VAL A 63 6.13 24.69 -3.15
CA VAL A 63 5.99 23.40 -2.46
C VAL A 63 7.29 23.07 -1.74
N TRP A 64 7.16 22.43 -0.57
CA TRP A 64 8.26 21.93 0.23
C TRP A 64 8.06 20.45 0.53
N PHE A 65 9.13 19.68 0.40
CA PHE A 65 9.18 18.28 0.78
C PHE A 65 10.34 18.03 1.73
N ALA A 66 10.04 17.49 2.91
CA ALA A 66 11.02 17.14 3.92
C ALA A 66 11.95 18.32 4.32
N GLY A 67 11.42 19.55 4.28
CA GLY A 67 12.17 20.78 4.57
C GLY A 67 13.01 21.30 3.39
N GLU A 68 12.93 20.68 2.22
CA GLU A 68 13.61 21.09 0.99
C GLU A 68 12.62 21.74 0.01
N ARG A 69 13.00 22.87 -0.61
CA ARG A 69 12.15 23.55 -1.58
C ARG A 69 12.12 22.77 -2.88
N VAL A 70 10.93 22.54 -3.43
CA VAL A 70 10.75 22.00 -4.78
C VAL A 70 10.90 23.15 -5.78
N PRO A 71 11.84 23.10 -6.74
CA PRO A 71 12.14 24.20 -7.66
C PRO A 71 11.12 24.27 -8.82
N LEU A 72 9.90 24.70 -8.52
CA LEU A 72 8.78 24.75 -9.48
C LEU A 72 8.92 25.84 -10.56
N GLU A 73 9.95 26.68 -10.51
CA GLU A 73 10.33 27.55 -11.61
C GLU A 73 10.97 26.80 -12.78
N LEU A 74 11.44 25.56 -12.56
CA LEU A 74 11.93 24.69 -13.63
C LEU A 74 10.76 24.02 -14.35
N VAL A 75 10.76 24.10 -15.68
CA VAL A 75 9.63 23.67 -16.52
C VAL A 75 9.29 22.20 -16.32
N ASP A 76 10.30 21.34 -16.34
CA ASP A 76 10.20 19.89 -16.18
C ASP A 76 9.75 19.49 -14.77
N VAL A 77 10.18 20.22 -13.74
CA VAL A 77 9.77 20.00 -12.35
C VAL A 77 8.30 20.39 -12.14
N ARG A 78 7.86 21.54 -12.68
CA ARG A 78 6.46 21.97 -12.62
C ARG A 78 5.54 21.00 -13.35
N GLU A 79 5.90 20.61 -14.56
CA GLU A 79 5.11 19.68 -15.37
C GLU A 79 5.07 18.27 -14.75
N SER A 80 6.16 17.81 -14.12
CA SER A 80 6.19 16.52 -13.42
C SER A 80 5.29 16.49 -12.19
N LEU A 81 5.25 17.57 -11.40
CA LEU A 81 4.31 17.67 -10.29
C LEU A 81 2.86 17.76 -10.77
N ASP A 82 2.61 18.57 -11.80
CA ASP A 82 1.28 18.72 -12.41
C ASP A 82 0.74 17.38 -12.93
N TRP A 83 1.59 16.58 -13.60
CA TRP A 83 1.26 15.22 -14.02
C TRP A 83 0.79 14.40 -12.81
N GLU A 84 1.59 14.31 -11.75
CA GLU A 84 1.26 13.46 -10.60
C GLU A 84 0.00 13.92 -9.87
N LEU A 85 -0.27 15.23 -9.83
CA LEU A 85 -1.53 15.78 -9.34
C LEU A 85 -2.71 15.34 -10.21
N CYS A 86 -2.59 15.42 -11.54
CA CYS A 86 -3.59 14.90 -12.49
C CYS A 86 -3.88 13.42 -12.27
N VAL A 87 -2.84 12.60 -12.13
CA VAL A 87 -2.99 11.15 -11.90
C VAL A 87 -3.66 10.87 -10.56
N ALA A 88 -3.16 11.47 -9.49
CA ALA A 88 -3.65 11.19 -8.15
C ALA A 88 -5.08 11.68 -7.92
N ALA A 89 -5.43 12.89 -8.40
CA ALA A 89 -6.78 13.44 -8.28
C ALA A 89 -7.82 12.59 -9.03
N ASN A 90 -7.43 11.96 -10.15
CA ASN A 90 -8.34 11.11 -10.92
C ASN A 90 -8.43 9.66 -10.40
N TRP A 91 -7.57 9.25 -9.46
CA TRP A 91 -7.60 7.90 -8.89
C TRP A 91 -8.48 7.80 -7.64
N HIS A 92 -9.76 8.14 -7.80
CA HIS A 92 -10.65 8.47 -6.70
C HIS A 92 -10.77 7.39 -5.61
N SER A 93 -11.00 6.14 -6.01
CA SER A 93 -11.16 5.02 -5.07
C SER A 93 -9.91 4.80 -4.21
N HIS A 94 -8.74 5.05 -4.79
CA HIS A 94 -7.45 4.84 -4.17
C HIS A 94 -7.17 5.90 -3.11
N ILE A 95 -7.36 7.18 -3.46
CA ILE A 95 -7.22 8.30 -2.53
C ILE A 95 -8.23 8.20 -1.38
N LEU A 96 -9.50 7.88 -1.67
CA LEU A 96 -10.51 7.67 -0.64
C LEU A 96 -10.08 6.58 0.35
N LEU A 97 -9.54 5.46 -0.13
CA LEU A 97 -9.03 4.41 0.74
C LEU A 97 -7.79 4.83 1.54
N MET A 98 -6.87 5.61 0.94
CA MET A 98 -5.71 6.17 1.66
C MET A 98 -6.16 7.10 2.79
N LEU A 99 -7.07 8.04 2.51
CA LEU A 99 -7.64 8.97 3.50
C LEU A 99 -8.37 8.24 4.62
N LYS A 100 -9.04 7.12 4.33
CA LYS A 100 -9.65 6.28 5.35
C LYS A 100 -8.60 5.58 6.21
N ARG A 101 -7.55 5.01 5.60
CA ARG A 101 -6.50 4.27 6.30
C ARG A 101 -5.55 5.16 7.10
N SER A 102 -5.32 6.40 6.66
CA SER A 102 -4.39 7.33 7.31
C SER A 102 -4.73 7.54 8.78
N ALA A 103 -6.00 7.65 9.14
CA ALA A 103 -6.45 7.77 10.53
C ALA A 103 -5.99 6.61 11.45
N ARG A 104 -5.72 5.42 10.90
CA ARG A 104 -5.18 4.28 11.65
C ARG A 104 -3.66 4.17 11.59
N ILE A 105 -3.06 4.54 10.47
CA ILE A 105 -1.65 4.28 10.18
C ILE A 105 -0.75 5.44 10.60
N PHE A 106 -1.15 6.68 10.30
CA PHE A 106 -0.36 7.89 10.60
C PHE A 106 -0.06 8.06 12.10
N PRO A 107 -1.03 7.87 13.03
CA PRO A 107 -0.75 7.98 14.46
C PRO A 107 0.31 7.00 14.99
N VAL A 108 0.58 5.90 14.26
CA VAL A 108 1.64 4.95 14.60
C VAL A 108 3.00 5.38 14.03
N ILE A 109 3.03 5.83 12.78
CA ILE A 109 4.30 6.13 12.08
C ILE A 109 4.86 7.51 12.41
N GLU A 110 4.02 8.54 12.54
CA GLU A 110 4.44 9.92 12.82
C GLU A 110 5.32 10.05 14.08
N PRO A 111 4.96 9.48 15.25
CA PRO A 111 5.83 9.55 16.43
C PRO A 111 7.15 8.79 16.23
N LEU A 112 7.16 7.70 15.45
CA LEU A 112 8.39 6.94 15.16
C LEU A 112 9.31 7.74 14.23
N LEU A 113 8.78 8.37 13.18
CA LEU A 113 9.54 9.25 12.28
C LEU A 113 10.16 10.39 13.09
N ARG A 114 9.37 11.07 13.92
CA ARG A 114 9.82 12.17 14.78
C ARG A 114 10.92 11.73 15.75
N ALA A 115 10.72 10.61 16.44
CA ALA A 115 11.71 10.05 17.38
C ALA A 115 13.02 9.67 16.68
N GLN A 116 12.95 9.31 15.39
CA GLN A 116 14.11 9.02 14.58
C GLN A 116 14.68 10.26 13.86
N GLY A 117 14.10 11.45 13.98
CA GLY A 117 14.56 12.64 13.26
C GLY A 117 14.35 12.54 11.73
N ILE A 118 13.39 11.74 11.30
CA ILE A 118 12.93 11.69 9.90
C ILE A 118 11.82 12.75 9.72
N PRO A 119 11.86 13.57 8.65
CA PRO A 119 10.79 14.51 8.35
C PRO A 119 9.43 13.82 8.21
N ASP A 120 8.39 14.43 8.77
CA ASP A 120 7.04 13.86 8.83
C ASP A 120 6.47 13.54 7.44
N ASP A 121 6.87 14.31 6.42
CA ASP A 121 6.53 14.11 5.01
C ASP A 121 6.79 12.70 4.48
N PHE A 122 7.73 11.94 5.07
CA PHE A 122 7.99 10.55 4.68
C PHE A 122 6.81 9.60 4.99
N LYS A 123 5.80 10.02 5.75
CA LYS A 123 4.55 9.26 5.87
C LYS A 123 3.80 9.13 4.53
N TYR A 124 3.99 10.08 3.61
CA TYR A 124 3.40 10.03 2.26
C TYR A 124 4.18 9.08 1.34
N LEU A 125 5.44 8.75 1.66
CA LEU A 125 6.15 7.66 1.00
C LEU A 125 5.43 6.32 1.25
N ALA A 126 4.99 6.04 2.49
CA ALA A 126 4.18 4.85 2.78
C ALA A 126 2.85 4.83 2.00
N ALA A 127 2.26 6.01 1.73
CA ALA A 127 1.07 6.12 0.89
C ALA A 127 1.40 5.79 -0.58
N ALA A 128 2.51 6.30 -1.11
CA ALA A 128 2.96 6.00 -2.47
C ALA A 128 3.29 4.51 -2.68
N GLU A 129 3.83 3.85 -1.65
CA GLU A 129 4.24 2.44 -1.72
C GLU A 129 3.08 1.44 -1.67
N SER A 130 2.24 1.56 -0.64
CA SER A 130 1.21 0.55 -0.36
C SER A 130 -0.19 1.12 -0.28
N SER A 131 -0.30 2.44 -0.36
CA SER A 131 -1.56 3.15 -0.11
C SER A 131 -2.09 2.85 1.29
N LEU A 132 -1.11 2.84 2.20
CA LEU A 132 -1.27 2.56 3.62
C LEU A 132 -1.91 1.19 3.90
N ASN A 133 -1.73 0.23 3.00
CA ASN A 133 -2.20 -1.14 3.19
C ASN A 133 -1.10 -1.97 3.88
N PRO A 134 -1.29 -2.35 5.15
CA PRO A 134 -0.30 -3.13 5.89
C PRO A 134 -0.16 -4.57 5.40
N ARG A 135 -0.96 -5.01 4.41
CA ARG A 135 -0.91 -6.34 3.78
C ARG A 135 -0.60 -6.29 2.28
N ALA A 136 -0.16 -5.15 1.76
CA ALA A 136 0.21 -5.06 0.35
C ALA A 136 1.36 -6.01 0.01
N THR A 137 1.33 -6.54 -1.20
CA THR A 137 2.38 -7.38 -1.79
C THR A 137 2.53 -6.99 -3.24
N SER A 138 3.75 -6.62 -3.65
CA SER A 138 4.05 -6.33 -5.06
C SER A 138 4.40 -7.60 -5.84
N PRO A 139 4.36 -7.55 -7.19
CA PRO A 139 4.90 -8.61 -8.04
C PRO A 139 6.38 -8.93 -7.74
N ALA A 140 7.17 -7.94 -7.31
CA ALA A 140 8.57 -8.10 -6.91
C ALA A 140 8.74 -8.64 -5.48
N LYS A 141 7.66 -9.06 -4.81
CA LYS A 141 7.63 -9.59 -3.44
C LYS A 141 8.06 -8.57 -2.36
N ALA A 142 7.94 -7.28 -2.67
CA ALA A 142 7.98 -6.23 -1.67
C ALA A 142 6.66 -6.25 -0.89
N VAL A 143 6.69 -6.07 0.44
CA VAL A 143 5.47 -6.27 1.26
C VAL A 143 5.26 -5.22 2.34
N GLY A 144 4.02 -5.18 2.85
CA GLY A 144 3.61 -4.33 3.96
C GLY A 144 3.44 -2.86 3.58
N THR A 145 3.28 -2.03 4.60
CA THR A 145 3.00 -0.59 4.45
C THR A 145 4.08 0.15 3.67
N TRP A 146 5.33 -0.30 3.81
CA TRP A 146 6.50 0.35 3.23
C TRP A 146 7.05 -0.38 1.99
N GLN A 147 6.41 -1.46 1.55
CA GLN A 147 6.88 -2.30 0.42
C GLN A 147 8.38 -2.64 0.54
N ILE A 148 8.75 -3.31 1.63
CA ILE A 148 10.15 -3.68 1.87
C ILE A 148 10.45 -5.00 1.16
N LEU A 149 11.53 -5.05 0.39
CA LEU A 149 12.07 -6.29 -0.19
C LEU A 149 12.69 -7.18 0.90
N GLU A 150 12.66 -8.50 0.71
CA GLU A 150 13.15 -9.45 1.71
C GLU A 150 14.63 -9.27 2.05
N GLY A 151 15.49 -9.04 1.05
CA GLY A 151 16.92 -8.76 1.27
C GLY A 151 17.12 -7.51 2.13
N THR A 152 16.47 -6.40 1.74
CA THR A 152 16.48 -5.15 2.51
C THR A 152 15.97 -5.36 3.94
N ALA A 153 14.91 -6.14 4.13
CA ALA A 153 14.38 -6.40 5.46
C ALA A 153 15.44 -7.05 6.37
N ARG A 154 16.17 -8.04 5.87
CA ARG A 154 17.26 -8.70 6.61
C ARG A 154 18.42 -7.74 6.88
N ASP A 155 18.81 -6.93 5.90
CA ASP A 155 19.89 -5.94 6.04
C ASP A 155 19.61 -4.90 7.14
N TYR A 156 18.32 -4.65 7.42
CA TYR A 156 17.86 -3.73 8.45
C TYR A 156 17.27 -4.45 9.69
N GLY A 157 17.60 -5.73 9.88
CA GLY A 157 17.37 -6.47 11.12
C GLY A 157 15.95 -6.97 11.34
N LEU A 158 15.10 -6.97 10.31
CA LEU A 158 13.76 -7.55 10.39
C LEU A 158 13.82 -9.08 10.26
N VAL A 159 13.03 -9.77 11.08
CA VAL A 159 12.87 -11.22 10.98
C VAL A 159 11.94 -11.55 9.80
N VAL A 160 12.42 -12.42 8.91
CA VAL A 160 11.64 -12.98 7.79
C VAL A 160 11.86 -14.49 7.72
N ASN A 161 10.86 -15.26 8.15
CA ASN A 161 10.81 -16.72 8.14
C ASN A 161 9.36 -17.22 7.89
N ALA A 162 9.14 -18.53 8.02
CA ALA A 162 7.84 -19.15 7.72
C ALA A 162 6.70 -18.74 8.67
N ASP A 163 7.03 -18.45 9.94
CA ASP A 163 6.06 -18.09 10.97
C ASP A 163 5.88 -16.57 11.10
N VAL A 164 6.95 -15.82 10.86
CA VAL A 164 7.05 -14.39 11.14
C VAL A 164 7.68 -13.66 9.96
N ASP A 165 7.01 -12.60 9.50
CA ASP A 165 7.53 -11.66 8.53
C ASP A 165 7.29 -10.22 9.00
N GLU A 166 8.31 -9.64 9.62
CA GLU A 166 8.24 -8.33 10.27
C GLU A 166 8.17 -7.15 9.28
N ARG A 167 8.29 -7.41 7.97
CA ARG A 167 7.97 -6.41 6.95
C ARG A 167 6.50 -5.98 7.00
N TYR A 168 5.61 -6.88 7.47
CA TYR A 168 4.21 -6.56 7.73
C TYR A 168 3.96 -5.92 9.11
N HIS A 169 4.98 -5.88 9.99
CA HIS A 169 4.84 -5.27 11.31
C HIS A 169 5.07 -3.76 11.20
N LEU A 170 4.02 -2.96 11.36
CA LEU A 170 4.05 -1.51 11.06
C LEU A 170 5.15 -0.77 11.81
N GLU A 171 5.29 -0.99 13.12
CA GLU A 171 6.26 -0.32 13.97
C GLU A 171 7.69 -0.73 13.60
N LYS A 172 7.97 -2.04 13.51
CA LYS A 172 9.32 -2.55 13.18
C LYS A 172 9.75 -2.16 11.77
N SER A 173 8.86 -2.30 10.79
CA SER A 173 9.13 -1.88 9.41
C SER A 173 9.35 -0.37 9.29
N THR A 174 8.60 0.46 10.03
CA THR A 174 8.85 1.91 10.09
C THR A 174 10.24 2.23 10.63
N LEU A 175 10.67 1.55 11.70
CA LEU A 175 12.01 1.75 12.26
C LEU A 175 13.12 1.32 11.27
N ALA A 176 12.93 0.20 10.58
CA ALA A 176 13.85 -0.24 9.53
C ALA A 176 13.95 0.80 8.39
N VAL A 177 12.82 1.37 7.96
CA VAL A 177 12.76 2.43 6.95
C VAL A 177 13.42 3.71 7.43
N CYS A 178 13.25 4.10 8.70
CA CYS A 178 13.95 5.25 9.26
C CYS A 178 15.48 5.09 9.15
N ASN A 179 15.99 3.89 9.47
CA ASN A 179 17.41 3.58 9.34
C ASN A 179 17.88 3.63 7.88
N TYR A 180 17.06 3.11 6.95
CA TYR A 180 17.32 3.20 5.52
C TYR A 180 17.42 4.67 5.06
N LEU A 181 16.43 5.49 5.40
CA LEU A 181 16.35 6.88 4.97
C LEU A 181 17.51 7.71 5.52
N LYS A 182 17.93 7.49 6.78
CA LYS A 182 19.12 8.12 7.36
C LYS A 182 20.38 7.79 6.56
N LYS A 183 20.63 6.50 6.30
CA LYS A 183 21.78 6.07 5.50
C LYS A 183 21.74 6.66 4.09
N SER A 184 20.54 6.72 3.49
CA SER A 184 20.35 7.31 2.16
C SER A 184 20.64 8.80 2.14
N ARG A 185 20.13 9.52 3.14
CA ARG A 185 20.34 10.97 3.29
C ARG A 185 21.79 11.32 3.54
N MET A 186 22.50 10.49 4.32
CA MET A 186 23.94 10.62 4.53
C MET A 186 24.74 10.37 3.25
N ALA A 187 24.35 9.36 2.46
CA ALA A 187 25.06 9.00 1.23
C ALA A 187 24.83 9.98 0.07
N HIS A 188 23.63 10.55 -0.04
CA HIS A 188 23.22 11.32 -1.23
C HIS A 188 22.91 12.80 -0.97
N GLY A 189 23.07 13.29 0.26
CA GLY A 189 23.12 14.73 0.52
C GLY A 189 21.78 15.49 0.55
N SER A 190 20.66 14.90 0.13
CA SER A 190 19.31 15.50 0.26
C SER A 190 18.21 14.48 0.58
N TRP A 191 17.08 14.93 1.12
CA TRP A 191 15.92 14.11 1.44
C TRP A 191 15.16 13.70 0.18
N THR A 192 15.09 14.58 -0.81
CA THR A 192 14.57 14.27 -2.15
C THR A 192 15.37 13.13 -2.80
N MET A 193 16.70 13.15 -2.71
CA MET A 193 17.53 12.03 -3.15
C MET A 193 17.40 10.79 -2.27
N ALA A 194 17.21 10.96 -0.96
CA ALA A 194 16.95 9.84 -0.06
C ALA A 194 15.66 9.09 -0.44
N ALA A 195 14.60 9.84 -0.81
CA ALA A 195 13.34 9.29 -1.30
C ALA A 195 13.51 8.62 -2.67
N ALA A 196 14.19 9.25 -3.63
CA ALA A 196 14.47 8.64 -4.93
C ALA A 196 15.25 7.32 -4.80
N ALA A 197 16.28 7.31 -3.96
CA ALA A 197 17.05 6.12 -3.65
C ALA A 197 16.22 5.00 -3.01
N TYR A 198 15.13 5.30 -2.29
CA TYR A 198 14.22 4.28 -1.78
C TYR A 198 13.61 3.44 -2.91
N ASN A 199 13.31 4.07 -4.07
CA ASN A 199 12.77 3.40 -5.24
C ASN A 199 13.83 2.64 -6.05
N ILE A 200 14.99 3.26 -6.33
CA ILE A 200 16.05 2.64 -7.18
C ILE A 200 17.16 1.91 -6.42
N GLY A 201 17.13 1.95 -5.09
CA GLY A 201 18.20 1.47 -4.22
C GLY A 201 19.38 2.44 -4.10
N HIS A 202 20.12 2.34 -3.00
CA HIS A 202 21.26 3.23 -2.73
C HIS A 202 22.33 3.20 -3.82
N GLY A 203 22.75 2.01 -4.25
CA GLY A 203 23.77 1.87 -5.29
C GLY A 203 23.30 2.37 -6.66
N GLY A 204 22.00 2.26 -6.95
CA GLY A 204 21.40 2.81 -8.17
C GLY A 204 21.44 4.32 -8.18
N ALA A 205 21.03 4.96 -7.08
CA ALA A 205 21.08 6.41 -6.92
C ALA A 205 22.51 6.96 -7.03
N GLY A 206 23.46 6.41 -6.28
CA GLY A 206 24.85 6.82 -6.35
C GLY A 206 25.46 6.66 -7.74
N ARG A 207 25.11 5.59 -8.48
CA ARG A 207 25.55 5.40 -9.87
C ARG A 207 25.01 6.48 -10.79
N GLN A 208 23.72 6.82 -10.70
CA GLN A 208 23.10 7.85 -11.54
C GLN A 208 23.69 9.24 -11.26
N MET A 209 23.86 9.58 -9.98
CA MET A 209 24.54 10.83 -9.57
C MET A 209 25.94 10.94 -10.16
N ALA A 210 26.75 9.88 -10.01
CA ALA A 210 28.12 9.88 -10.53
C ALA A 210 28.17 9.93 -12.06
N GLN A 211 27.33 9.16 -12.74
CA GLN A 211 27.29 9.09 -14.20
C GLN A 211 26.91 10.42 -14.84
N GLN A 212 25.98 11.15 -14.23
CA GLN A 212 25.43 12.40 -14.78
C GLN A 212 26.12 13.66 -14.22
N ALA A 213 27.05 13.49 -13.28
CA ALA A 213 27.69 14.57 -12.53
C ALA A 213 26.67 15.52 -11.85
N GLN A 214 25.55 14.96 -11.38
CA GLN A 214 24.49 15.71 -10.71
C GLN A 214 24.34 15.26 -9.25
N GLN A 215 23.91 16.19 -8.40
CA GLN A 215 23.67 15.95 -6.97
C GLN A 215 22.20 16.11 -6.57
N SER A 216 21.43 16.84 -7.38
CA SER A 216 20.02 17.13 -7.15
C SER A 216 19.15 16.10 -7.84
N TYR A 217 18.06 15.69 -7.19
CA TYR A 217 17.03 14.84 -7.81
C TYR A 217 16.45 15.50 -9.05
N TYR A 218 16.23 16.81 -8.99
CA TYR A 218 15.56 17.57 -10.04
C TYR A 218 16.40 17.74 -11.32
N ASP A 219 17.72 17.53 -11.22
CA ASP A 219 18.63 17.64 -12.36
C ASP A 219 19.01 16.26 -12.95
N LEU A 220 18.55 15.17 -12.32
CA LEU A 220 18.86 13.81 -12.76
C LEU A 220 17.88 13.31 -13.82
N TYR A 221 18.42 12.85 -14.95
CA TYR A 221 17.67 12.10 -15.94
C TYR A 221 17.50 10.64 -15.49
N LEU A 222 16.35 10.32 -14.90
CA LEU A 222 16.04 9.00 -14.37
C LEU A 222 15.03 8.26 -15.27
N ASN A 223 14.87 6.95 -15.06
CA ASN A 223 13.77 6.22 -15.70
C ASN A 223 12.41 6.80 -15.25
N VAL A 224 11.36 6.57 -16.05
CA VAL A 224 10.03 7.15 -15.82
C VAL A 224 9.49 6.85 -14.42
N GLU A 225 9.69 5.65 -13.90
CA GLU A 225 9.21 5.28 -12.57
C GLU A 225 9.87 6.12 -11.47
N THR A 226 11.19 6.25 -11.51
CA THR A 226 11.99 6.93 -10.47
C THR A 226 11.91 8.45 -10.61
N GLY A 227 11.98 8.94 -11.84
CA GLY A 227 11.86 10.37 -12.16
C GLY A 227 10.50 10.95 -11.77
N ARG A 228 9.48 10.10 -11.61
CA ARG A 228 8.15 10.49 -11.11
C ARG A 228 7.96 10.22 -9.62
N TYR A 229 8.82 9.42 -9.00
CA TYR A 229 8.59 8.87 -7.66
C TYR A 229 8.44 9.94 -6.57
N VAL A 230 9.31 10.95 -6.53
CA VAL A 230 9.26 12.01 -5.52
C VAL A 230 8.05 12.92 -5.75
N PHE A 231 7.74 13.24 -7.02
CA PHE A 231 6.54 14.00 -7.37
C PHE A 231 5.25 13.29 -6.98
N ARG A 232 5.20 11.95 -7.11
CA ARG A 232 4.07 11.14 -6.65
C ARG A 232 3.86 11.26 -5.15
N ILE A 233 4.95 11.22 -4.37
CA ILE A 233 4.89 11.41 -2.91
C ILE A 233 4.36 12.81 -2.58
N ILE A 234 4.86 13.84 -3.27
CA ILE A 234 4.45 15.24 -3.08
C ILE A 234 2.98 15.45 -3.45
N ALA A 235 2.51 14.89 -4.58
CA ALA A 235 1.11 14.98 -4.98
C ALA A 235 0.19 14.33 -3.93
N LEU A 236 0.57 13.15 -3.41
CA LEU A 236 -0.16 12.51 -2.32
C LEU A 236 -0.14 13.33 -1.03
N LYS A 237 0.99 13.98 -0.70
CA LYS A 237 1.07 14.93 0.42
C LYS A 237 0.02 16.04 0.26
N LEU A 238 0.07 16.77 -0.87
CA LEU A 238 -0.81 17.89 -1.14
C LEU A 238 -2.29 17.49 -1.07
N ILE A 239 -2.64 16.35 -1.68
CA ILE A 239 -4.02 15.84 -1.68
C ILE A 239 -4.45 15.40 -0.28
N MET A 240 -3.60 14.69 0.46
CA MET A 240 -3.98 14.16 1.76
C MET A 240 -4.00 15.21 2.87
N GLU A 241 -3.22 16.29 2.76
CA GLU A 241 -3.27 17.45 3.65
C GLU A 241 -4.47 18.35 3.37
N HIS A 242 -4.91 18.44 2.11
CA HIS A 242 -6.00 19.31 1.67
C HIS A 242 -7.03 18.58 0.79
N PRO A 243 -7.67 17.49 1.25
CA PRO A 243 -8.48 16.61 0.40
C PRO A 243 -9.63 17.33 -0.31
N GLU A 244 -10.30 18.26 0.36
CA GLU A 244 -11.42 19.02 -0.21
C GLU A 244 -10.99 19.90 -1.41
N ARG A 245 -9.76 20.44 -1.38
CA ARG A 245 -9.20 21.22 -2.50
C ARG A 245 -9.06 20.39 -3.77
N TYR A 246 -8.94 19.08 -3.62
CA TYR A 246 -8.78 18.12 -4.72
C TYR A 246 -10.05 17.27 -4.95
N GLY A 247 -11.21 17.72 -4.43
CA GLY A 247 -12.50 17.06 -4.66
C GLY A 247 -12.79 15.85 -3.78
N PHE A 248 -11.99 15.61 -2.73
CA PHE A 248 -12.20 14.50 -1.80
C PHE A 248 -12.90 14.96 -0.53
N TYR A 249 -14.17 14.58 -0.39
CA TYR A 249 -14.98 14.89 0.78
C TYR A 249 -15.25 13.63 1.59
N LEU A 250 -14.71 13.56 2.82
CA LEU A 250 -14.98 12.48 3.78
C LEU A 250 -15.20 13.06 5.16
N HIS A 251 -16.15 12.51 5.91
CA HIS A 251 -16.30 12.81 7.32
C HIS A 251 -15.31 11.98 8.16
N GLU A 252 -15.02 12.42 9.38
CA GLU A 252 -14.17 11.65 10.32
C GLU A 252 -14.72 10.24 10.61
N ARG A 253 -16.06 10.09 10.65
CA ARG A 253 -16.74 8.80 10.79
C ARG A 253 -16.49 7.83 9.61
N ASP A 254 -16.11 8.36 8.44
CA ASP A 254 -15.84 7.55 7.26
C ASP A 254 -14.44 6.95 7.32
N LYS A 255 -13.53 7.54 8.12
CA LYS A 255 -12.14 7.08 8.27
C LYS A 255 -12.06 5.86 9.18
N TYR A 256 -11.06 5.03 8.94
CA TYR A 256 -10.79 3.85 9.75
C TYR A 256 -10.04 4.27 11.01
N GLN A 257 -10.76 4.42 12.11
CA GLN A 257 -10.18 4.82 13.39
C GLN A 257 -9.25 3.71 13.96
N PRO A 258 -8.29 4.07 14.83
CA PRO A 258 -7.53 3.10 15.62
C PRO A 258 -8.47 2.13 16.34
N LEU A 259 -8.05 0.87 16.42
CA LEU A 259 -8.85 -0.14 17.11
C LEU A 259 -8.47 -0.19 18.58
N PRO A 260 -9.43 -0.49 19.47
CA PRO A 260 -9.16 -0.64 20.90
C PRO A 260 -8.51 -2.00 21.17
N SER A 261 -7.40 -2.30 20.51
CA SER A 261 -6.66 -3.54 20.69
C SER A 261 -5.71 -3.43 21.88
N ARG A 262 -5.57 -4.52 22.64
CA ARG A 262 -4.53 -4.69 23.65
C ARG A 262 -3.40 -5.58 23.14
N GLU A 263 -2.22 -5.46 23.71
CA GLU A 263 -1.08 -6.32 23.40
C GLU A 263 -0.92 -7.42 24.45
N ILE A 264 -0.64 -8.64 24.00
CA ILE A 264 -0.19 -9.75 24.85
C ILE A 264 1.27 -10.03 24.52
N VAL A 265 2.12 -10.11 25.55
CA VAL A 265 3.47 -10.63 25.41
C VAL A 265 3.39 -12.15 25.36
N VAL A 266 3.89 -12.72 24.27
CA VAL A 266 4.00 -14.17 24.06
C VAL A 266 5.49 -14.51 24.12
N ASP A 267 5.84 -15.36 25.08
CA ASP A 267 7.21 -15.78 25.40
C ASP A 267 7.42 -17.30 25.24
N SER A 268 6.37 -18.01 24.81
CA SER A 268 6.36 -19.46 24.59
C SER A 268 5.68 -19.82 23.28
N THR A 269 6.10 -20.96 22.69
CA THR A 269 5.59 -21.40 21.39
C THR A 269 4.07 -21.64 21.43
N ILE A 270 3.37 -21.10 20.44
CA ILE A 270 1.94 -21.38 20.21
C ILE A 270 1.82 -22.40 19.07
N ASN A 271 1.46 -23.63 19.40
CA ASN A 271 1.29 -24.69 18.41
C ASN A 271 0.01 -24.54 17.55
N ASP A 272 -1.05 -23.98 18.13
CA ASP A 272 -2.31 -23.70 17.42
C ASP A 272 -2.83 -22.29 17.77
N LEU A 273 -2.66 -21.36 16.83
CA LEU A 273 -3.16 -20.00 16.96
C LEU A 273 -4.69 -19.94 17.06
N SER A 274 -5.42 -20.93 16.56
CA SER A 274 -6.89 -20.94 16.62
C SER A 274 -7.36 -21.19 18.05
N SER A 275 -6.87 -22.24 18.69
CA SER A 275 -7.15 -22.52 20.11
C SER A 275 -6.66 -21.38 21.01
N TRP A 276 -5.44 -20.88 20.77
CA TRP A 276 -4.92 -19.73 21.52
C TRP A 276 -5.82 -18.49 21.38
N ALA A 277 -6.29 -18.17 20.17
CA ALA A 277 -7.18 -17.04 19.92
C ALA A 277 -8.51 -17.18 20.69
N GLN A 278 -9.08 -18.39 20.76
CA GLN A 278 -10.31 -18.64 21.51
C GLN A 278 -10.11 -18.40 23.01
N CYS A 279 -8.99 -18.84 23.58
CA CYS A 279 -8.64 -18.56 24.99
C CYS A 279 -8.53 -17.05 25.28
N GLN A 280 -8.21 -16.23 24.27
CA GLN A 280 -8.16 -14.77 24.39
C GLN A 280 -9.50 -14.06 24.10
N GLY A 281 -10.59 -14.82 23.92
CA GLY A 281 -11.91 -14.26 23.60
C GLY A 281 -12.01 -13.66 22.19
N THR A 282 -11.16 -14.11 21.27
CA THR A 282 -11.12 -13.66 19.86
C THR A 282 -11.14 -14.85 18.90
N ASN A 283 -10.91 -14.61 17.61
CA ASN A 283 -10.79 -15.66 16.61
C ASN A 283 -9.51 -15.53 15.77
N PHE A 284 -9.13 -16.64 15.13
CA PHE A 284 -7.94 -16.73 14.28
C PHE A 284 -7.84 -15.59 13.26
N LYS A 285 -8.96 -15.26 12.60
CA LYS A 285 -9.05 -14.16 11.64
C LYS A 285 -8.62 -12.84 12.26
N MET A 286 -9.10 -12.50 13.45
CA MET A 286 -8.75 -11.23 14.09
C MET A 286 -7.30 -11.17 14.52
N VAL A 287 -6.73 -12.29 15.02
CA VAL A 287 -5.30 -12.35 15.36
C VAL A 287 -4.43 -12.08 14.13
N LYS A 288 -4.68 -12.78 13.01
CA LYS A 288 -3.94 -12.59 11.75
C LYS A 288 -4.17 -11.21 11.14
N TRP A 289 -5.37 -10.67 11.30
CA TRP A 289 -5.71 -9.36 10.77
C TRP A 289 -5.02 -8.24 11.58
N LEU A 290 -5.00 -8.31 12.91
CA LEU A 290 -4.27 -7.32 13.73
C LEU A 290 -2.75 -7.47 13.64
N ASN A 291 -2.27 -8.68 13.36
CA ASN A 291 -0.85 -9.02 13.30
C ASN A 291 -0.52 -9.64 11.94
N PRO A 292 -0.52 -8.85 10.85
CA PRO A 292 -0.25 -9.38 9.51
C PRO A 292 1.17 -9.96 9.34
N TRP A 293 2.06 -9.67 10.30
CA TRP A 293 3.39 -10.26 10.43
C TRP A 293 3.38 -11.72 10.89
N LEU A 294 2.31 -12.20 11.54
CA LEU A 294 2.11 -13.63 11.78
C LEU A 294 1.74 -14.30 10.46
N ARG A 295 2.56 -15.23 9.96
CA ARG A 295 2.44 -15.84 8.62
C ARG A 295 1.88 -17.25 8.63
N SER A 296 2.17 -18.05 9.64
CA SER A 296 1.63 -19.41 9.79
C SER A 296 0.40 -19.47 10.72
N SER A 297 -0.09 -20.68 10.99
CA SER A 297 -1.14 -21.01 11.98
C SER A 297 -0.57 -21.35 13.36
N SER A 298 0.73 -21.25 13.52
CA SER A 298 1.48 -21.43 14.76
C SER A 298 2.38 -20.21 14.98
N LEU A 299 3.08 -20.16 16.11
CA LEU A 299 4.14 -19.20 16.35
C LEU A 299 5.25 -19.91 17.12
N HIS A 300 6.31 -20.30 16.41
CA HIS A 300 7.52 -20.78 17.07
C HIS A 300 8.27 -19.61 17.70
N ILE A 301 8.68 -19.79 18.96
CA ILE A 301 9.45 -18.80 19.71
C ILE A 301 10.73 -19.46 20.22
N ASP A 302 11.86 -18.98 19.70
CA ASP A 302 13.19 -19.37 20.19
C ASP A 302 13.38 -18.90 21.65
N SER A 303 14.18 -19.64 22.42
CA SER A 303 14.48 -19.29 23.81
C SER A 303 14.98 -17.85 23.94
N GLY A 304 14.37 -17.08 24.84
CA GLY A 304 14.71 -15.67 25.10
C GLY A 304 14.09 -14.66 24.14
N ARG A 305 13.36 -15.08 23.10
CA ARG A 305 12.58 -14.17 22.24
C ARG A 305 11.17 -13.99 22.79
N THR A 306 10.60 -12.81 22.52
CA THR A 306 9.20 -12.51 22.82
C THR A 306 8.56 -11.77 21.66
N TYR A 307 7.26 -11.95 21.48
CA TYR A 307 6.46 -11.19 20.53
C TYR A 307 5.30 -10.51 21.23
N ARG A 308 4.95 -9.31 20.76
CA ARG A 308 3.74 -8.60 21.22
C ARG A 308 2.64 -8.80 20.20
N VAL A 309 1.62 -9.56 20.58
CA VAL A 309 0.49 -9.90 19.71
C VAL A 309 -0.69 -9.00 20.07
N LYS A 310 -1.12 -8.19 19.10
CA LYS A 310 -2.31 -7.34 19.22
C LYS A 310 -3.57 -8.19 19.15
N ILE A 311 -4.51 -7.97 20.05
CA ILE A 311 -5.77 -8.69 20.08
C ILE A 311 -6.93 -7.77 20.36
N LEU A 312 -8.10 -8.20 19.90
CA LEU A 312 -9.38 -7.53 20.05
C LEU A 312 -10.42 -8.62 20.29
N THR A 313 -11.17 -8.53 21.38
CA THR A 313 -12.23 -9.50 21.70
C THR A 313 -13.36 -9.42 20.65
N LEU A 314 -14.18 -10.47 20.56
CA LEU A 314 -15.34 -10.47 19.67
C LEU A 314 -16.37 -9.39 20.04
N GLN A 315 -16.53 -9.10 21.33
CA GLN A 315 -17.41 -8.04 21.81
C GLN A 315 -16.91 -6.67 21.33
N GLU A 316 -15.64 -6.35 21.55
CA GLU A 316 -15.04 -5.09 21.10
C GLU A 316 -15.09 -4.96 19.58
N ARG A 317 -14.78 -6.03 18.84
CA ARG A 317 -14.89 -6.09 17.37
C ARG A 317 -16.28 -5.70 16.90
N ASN A 318 -17.32 -6.22 17.53
CA ASN A 318 -18.71 -5.98 17.12
C ASN A 318 -19.18 -4.58 17.51
N ALA A 319 -18.56 -3.97 18.53
CA ALA A 319 -18.89 -2.64 19.02
C ALA A 319 -18.33 -1.50 18.14
N VAL A 320 -17.24 -1.71 17.39
CA VAL A 320 -16.50 -0.65 16.65
C VAL A 320 -17.39 0.29 15.82
N TYR A 321 -18.40 -0.25 15.14
CA TYR A 321 -19.32 0.53 14.28
C TYR A 321 -20.78 0.54 14.77
N THR A 322 -21.04 0.02 15.97
CA THR A 322 -22.39 -0.11 16.54
C THR A 322 -22.55 0.61 17.88
N ALA A 323 -21.45 0.94 18.57
CA ALA A 323 -21.47 1.78 19.76
C ALA A 323 -22.06 3.16 19.42
N GLY A 324 -23.20 3.50 20.03
CA GLY A 324 -23.91 4.77 19.79
C GLY A 324 -25.05 4.73 18.77
N LYS A 325 -25.43 3.55 18.24
CA LYS A 325 -26.66 3.36 17.43
C LYS A 325 -27.84 2.80 18.23
N LYS A 326 -27.85 3.01 19.56
CA LYS A 326 -28.99 2.70 20.43
C LYS A 326 -29.70 3.99 20.80
#